data_AF-A0A0G0VZ84-F1
#
_entry.id   AF-A0A0G0VZ84-F1
#
_cell.length_a   1.000
_cell.length_b   1.000
_cell.length_c   1.000
_cell.angle_alpha   90.00
_cell.angle_beta   90.00
_cell.angle_gamma   90.00
#
_symmetry.space_group_name_H-M   'P 1'
#
loop_
_entity.id
_entity.type
_entity.pdbx_description
1 polymer ?
#
loop_
_entity_poly.entity_id
_entity_poly.type
_entity_poly.pdbx_seq_one_letter_code
_entity_poly.pdbx_strand_id
1 'polypeptide(L)'
;MNIYLDIDGVILANDIQEAKHSKEFIKYLTDNHNVYWLTTHCKGDAEYTVNFVSRYFDPETIELLKKIKPTNWDTLKTEAIDFDKPFLWFDDQLFDSEKDELDCRNLLDSWIEIDLSKNVDQLKDLIENFPSKSNG
;
A
#
# COMPACT_ATOMS: atom_id res chain seq x y z
N MET A 1 4.94 -0.53 12.87
CA MET A 1 4.13 -1.43 12.02
C MET A 1 4.69 -1.39 10.61
N ASN A 2 4.61 -2.50 9.87
CA ASN A 2 4.92 -2.51 8.45
C ASN A 2 3.66 -2.13 7.65
N ILE A 3 3.83 -1.36 6.58
CA ILE A 3 2.75 -1.01 5.67
C ILE A 3 3.13 -1.54 4.30
N TYR A 4 2.25 -2.31 3.70
CA TYR A 4 2.34 -2.78 2.32
C TYR A 4 1.37 -1.98 1.48
N LEU A 5 1.88 -1.32 0.45
CA LEU A 5 1.14 -0.31 -0.32
C LEU A 5 1.09 -0.71 -1.79
N ASP A 6 -0.10 -0.92 -2.33
CA ASP A 6 -0.32 -1.00 -3.77
C ASP A 6 -0.35 0.41 -4.41
N ILE A 7 -0.34 0.46 -5.74
CA ILE A 7 -0.33 1.70 -6.52
C ILE A 7 -1.68 1.96 -7.15
N ASP A 8 -2.13 1.03 -8.00
CA ASP A 8 -3.30 1.21 -8.86
C ASP A 8 -4.56 1.00 -8.02
N GLY A 9 -5.56 1.85 -8.17
CA GLY A 9 -6.74 1.84 -7.30
C GLY A 9 -6.49 2.37 -5.87
N VAL A 10 -5.23 2.57 -5.46
CA VAL A 10 -4.86 3.03 -4.11
C VAL A 10 -4.35 4.47 -4.10
N ILE A 11 -3.10 4.71 -4.52
CA ILE A 11 -2.52 6.06 -4.59
C ILE A 11 -2.75 6.72 -5.95
N LEU A 12 -3.05 5.91 -6.96
CA LEU A 12 -3.63 6.33 -8.24
C LEU A 12 -5.08 5.85 -8.31
N ALA A 13 -6.03 6.74 -8.57
CA ALA A 13 -7.44 6.38 -8.71
C ALA A 13 -7.75 5.59 -10.00
N ASN A 14 -6.85 5.66 -10.96
CA ASN A 14 -6.81 4.91 -12.22
C ASN A 14 -5.37 5.00 -12.79
N ASP A 15 -5.11 4.39 -13.94
CA ASP A 15 -3.77 4.28 -14.55
C ASP A 15 -2.95 5.59 -14.70
N ILE A 16 -3.58 6.77 -14.60
CA ILE A 16 -2.92 8.06 -14.82
C ILE A 16 -3.25 9.16 -13.79
N GLN A 17 -4.31 8.99 -12.99
CA GLN A 17 -4.82 10.05 -12.12
C GLN A 17 -4.48 9.78 -10.67
N GLU A 18 -3.83 10.74 -10.01
CA GLU A 18 -3.63 10.71 -8.56
C GLU A 18 -4.95 10.54 -7.81
N ALA A 19 -4.97 9.66 -6.82
CA ALA A 19 -6.09 9.56 -5.89
C ALA A 19 -6.21 10.84 -5.05
N LYS A 20 -7.43 11.22 -4.70
CA LYS A 20 -7.65 12.39 -3.83
C LYS A 20 -7.02 12.12 -2.46
N HIS A 21 -6.25 13.09 -1.96
CA HIS A 21 -5.46 12.99 -0.72
C HIS A 21 -4.28 12.00 -0.74
N SER A 22 -3.87 11.54 -1.93
CA SER A 22 -2.77 10.58 -2.09
C SER A 22 -1.47 11.10 -1.48
N LYS A 23 -1.11 12.36 -1.74
CA LYS A 23 0.08 13.00 -1.17
C LYS A 23 0.07 12.99 0.36
N GLU A 24 -1.02 13.44 0.98
CA GLU A 24 -1.19 13.49 2.43
C GLU A 24 -1.11 12.09 3.04
N PHE A 25 -1.70 11.09 2.36
CA PHE A 25 -1.68 9.70 2.80
C PHE A 25 -0.27 9.10 2.71
N ILE A 26 0.42 9.24 1.59
CA ILE A 26 1.81 8.80 1.41
C ILE A 26 2.71 9.46 2.47
N LYS A 27 2.54 10.77 2.69
CA LYS A 27 3.29 11.51 3.71
C LYS A 27 3.05 10.93 5.10
N TYR A 28 1.78 10.72 5.48
CA TYR A 28 1.41 10.14 6.76
C TYR A 28 2.05 8.74 6.94
N LEU A 29 1.92 7.87 5.95
CA LEU A 29 2.49 6.52 6.02
C LEU A 29 4.01 6.54 6.19
N THR A 30 4.71 7.32 5.35
CA THR A 30 6.17 7.35 5.32
C THR A 30 6.80 8.07 6.50
N ASP A 31 6.08 8.97 7.17
CA ASP A 31 6.56 9.64 8.38
C ASP A 31 6.33 8.80 9.66
N ASN A 32 5.39 7.86 9.65
CA ASN A 32 4.99 7.11 10.86
C ASN A 32 5.31 5.60 10.81
N HIS A 33 5.59 5.03 9.64
CA HIS A 33 5.71 3.58 9.47
C HIS A 33 6.85 3.15 8.55
N ASN A 34 7.17 1.86 8.59
CA ASN A 34 8.02 1.24 7.57
C ASN A 34 7.13 0.87 6.39
N VAL A 35 7.23 1.59 5.29
CA VAL A 35 6.40 1.38 4.11
C VAL A 35 7.15 0.58 3.05
N TYR A 36 6.45 -0.36 2.45
CA TYR A 36 6.92 -1.29 1.44
C TYR A 36 5.99 -1.25 0.24
N TRP A 37 6.55 -1.25 -0.96
CA TRP A 37 5.79 -1.47 -2.18
C TRP A 37 5.25 -2.89 -2.17
N LEU A 38 3.96 -3.08 -2.40
CA LEU A 38 3.38 -4.39 -2.64
C LEU A 38 2.44 -4.34 -3.83
N THR A 39 3.05 -4.20 -5.00
CA THR A 39 2.39 -3.93 -6.27
C THR A 39 3.03 -4.74 -7.38
N THR A 40 2.32 -4.88 -8.51
CA THR A 40 2.82 -5.51 -9.72
C THR A 40 3.97 -4.72 -10.37
N HIS A 41 4.08 -3.42 -10.06
CA HIS A 41 5.16 -2.54 -10.54
C HIS A 41 6.46 -2.61 -9.71
N CYS A 42 6.54 -3.45 -8.69
CA CYS A 42 7.72 -3.61 -7.85
C CYS A 42 8.14 -5.08 -7.72
N LYS A 43 9.34 -5.39 -8.23
CA LYS A 43 9.97 -6.72 -8.18
C LYS A 43 11.43 -6.59 -7.74
N GLY A 44 11.64 -6.04 -6.55
CA GLY A 44 12.96 -5.84 -5.95
C GLY A 44 13.65 -4.51 -6.30
N ASP A 45 13.12 -3.73 -7.23
CA ASP A 45 13.69 -2.45 -7.68
C ASP A 45 12.75 -1.28 -7.36
N ALA A 46 13.07 -0.54 -6.29
CA ALA A 46 12.30 0.64 -5.91
C ALA A 46 12.56 1.84 -6.83
N GLU A 47 13.72 1.94 -7.46
CA GLU A 47 14.02 3.05 -8.38
C GLU A 47 13.16 2.93 -9.64
N TYR A 48 13.03 1.72 -10.18
CA TYR A 48 12.10 1.43 -11.27
C TYR A 48 10.66 1.78 -10.90
N THR A 49 10.18 1.33 -9.72
CA THR A 49 8.83 1.63 -9.25
C THR A 49 8.61 3.13 -9.08
N VAL A 50 9.56 3.85 -8.46
CA VAL A 50 9.48 5.32 -8.31
C VAL A 50 9.45 6.01 -9.68
N ASN A 51 10.29 5.61 -10.64
CA ASN A 51 10.31 6.18 -11.99
C ASN A 51 9.03 5.90 -12.79
N PHE A 52 8.34 4.79 -12.50
CA PHE A 52 7.02 4.52 -13.05
C PHE A 52 5.99 5.52 -12.52
N VAL A 53 5.87 5.61 -11.19
CA VAL A 53 4.81 6.40 -10.54
C VAL A 53 5.09 7.91 -10.59
N SER A 54 6.35 8.34 -10.66
CA SER A 54 6.76 9.76 -10.67
C SER A 54 6.23 10.56 -11.86
N ARG A 55 5.70 9.89 -12.89
CA ARG A 55 5.10 10.54 -14.06
C ARG A 55 3.79 11.24 -13.72
N TYR A 56 3.18 10.85 -12.61
CA TYR A 56 1.85 11.29 -12.21
C TYR A 56 1.86 12.24 -11.02
N PHE A 57 2.97 12.31 -10.27
CA PHE A 57 3.06 13.04 -9.00
C PHE A 57 3.99 14.25 -9.06
N ASP A 58 3.74 15.23 -8.18
CA ASP A 58 4.60 16.39 -8.01
C ASP A 58 5.96 16.04 -7.33
N PRO A 59 7.01 16.89 -7.51
CA PRO A 59 8.35 16.61 -6.97
C PRO A 59 8.41 16.36 -5.46
N GLU A 60 7.58 17.03 -4.66
CA GLU A 60 7.57 16.82 -3.21
C GLU A 60 7.04 15.42 -2.88
N THR A 61 5.99 14.98 -3.57
CA THR A 61 5.44 13.64 -3.41
C THR A 61 6.42 12.57 -3.87
N ILE A 62 7.17 12.81 -4.95
CA ILE A 62 8.24 11.91 -5.43
C ILE A 62 9.31 11.68 -4.34
N GLU A 63 9.72 12.71 -3.59
CA GLU A 63 10.67 12.55 -2.49
C GLU A 63 10.12 11.68 -1.34
N LEU A 64 8.80 11.69 -1.13
CA LEU A 64 8.16 10.77 -0.18
C LEU A 64 8.15 9.33 -0.72
N LEU A 65 7.82 9.14 -1.99
CA LEU A 65 7.78 7.83 -2.66
C LEU A 65 9.15 7.13 -2.60
N LYS A 66 10.25 7.89 -2.69
CA LYS A 66 11.62 7.37 -2.54
C LYS A 66 11.93 6.77 -1.16
N LYS A 67 11.13 7.06 -0.13
CA LYS A 67 11.27 6.46 1.20
C LYS A 67 10.70 5.04 1.27
N ILE A 68 9.88 4.65 0.29
CA ILE A 68 9.18 3.36 0.28
C ILE A 68 10.12 2.26 -0.20
N LYS A 69 10.19 1.17 0.56
CA LYS A 69 11.14 0.07 0.35
C LYS A 69 10.59 -0.90 -0.71
N PRO A 70 11.45 -1.50 -1.55
CA PRO A 70 10.98 -2.51 -2.48
C PRO A 70 10.61 -3.79 -1.74
N THR A 71 9.71 -4.57 -2.35
CA THR A 71 9.54 -5.99 -2.04
C THR A 71 9.79 -6.83 -3.27
N ASN A 72 9.93 -8.14 -3.07
CA ASN A 72 10.01 -9.09 -4.15
C ASN A 72 9.17 -10.31 -3.81
N TRP A 73 8.43 -10.80 -4.80
CA TRP A 73 7.54 -11.96 -4.71
C TRP A 73 7.44 -12.57 -6.10
N ASP A 74 7.20 -13.88 -6.20
CA ASP A 74 7.16 -14.60 -7.47
C ASP A 74 5.72 -14.88 -7.89
N THR A 75 4.92 -15.46 -6.99
CA THR A 75 3.55 -15.90 -7.32
C THR A 75 2.50 -15.02 -6.68
N LEU A 76 2.51 -14.90 -5.35
CA LEU A 76 1.54 -14.12 -4.58
C LEU A 76 2.21 -12.95 -3.87
N LYS A 77 1.53 -11.80 -3.80
CA LYS A 77 2.03 -10.64 -3.02
C LYS A 77 2.27 -11.01 -1.55
N THR A 78 1.47 -11.92 -0.99
CA THR A 78 1.61 -12.40 0.39
C THR A 78 2.98 -13.02 0.70
N GLU A 79 3.73 -13.49 -0.30
CA GLU A 79 5.11 -14.00 -0.12
C GLU A 79 6.08 -12.93 0.38
N ALA A 80 5.83 -11.67 0.06
CA ALA A 80 6.64 -10.53 0.48
C ALA A 80 6.27 -9.99 1.88
N ILE A 81 5.18 -10.49 2.48
CA ILE A 81 4.70 -10.00 3.77
C ILE A 81 5.49 -10.67 4.91
N ASP A 82 6.01 -9.85 5.80
CA ASP A 82 6.65 -10.27 7.05
C ASP A 82 5.56 -10.51 8.10
N PHE A 83 5.04 -11.73 8.14
CA PHE A 83 3.97 -12.15 9.06
C PHE A 83 4.37 -12.18 10.53
N ASP A 84 5.68 -12.09 10.85
CA ASP A 84 6.16 -12.04 12.24
C ASP A 84 6.05 -10.64 12.85
N LYS A 85 5.62 -9.64 12.07
CA LYS A 85 5.41 -8.26 12.52
C LYS A 85 3.96 -7.82 12.28
N PRO A 86 3.40 -6.94 13.12
CA PRO A 86 2.17 -6.26 12.79
C PRO A 86 2.31 -5.55 11.46
N PHE A 87 1.29 -5.69 10.60
CA PHE A 87 1.24 -5.04 9.33
C PHE A 87 -0.18 -4.59 8.97
N LEU A 88 -0.24 -3.65 8.01
CA LEU A 88 -1.42 -3.40 7.20
C LEU A 88 -1.04 -3.49 5.73
N TRP A 89 -1.94 -3.97 4.90
CA TRP A 89 -1.82 -4.00 3.45
C TRP A 89 -2.98 -3.24 2.82
N PHE A 90 -2.68 -2.14 2.14
CA PHE A 90 -3.67 -1.34 1.41
C PHE A 90 -3.64 -1.74 -0.05
N ASP A 91 -4.76 -2.28 -0.53
CA ASP A 91 -4.96 -2.75 -1.90
C ASP A 91 -6.44 -2.57 -2.25
N ASP A 92 -6.73 -2.33 -3.53
CA ASP A 92 -8.10 -2.32 -4.04
C ASP A 92 -8.58 -3.73 -4.39
N GLN A 93 -7.65 -4.68 -4.54
CA GLN A 93 -7.95 -6.06 -4.92
C GLN A 93 -7.22 -7.09 -4.07
N LEU A 94 -7.99 -8.05 -3.54
CA LEU A 94 -7.47 -9.23 -2.84
C LEU A 94 -7.87 -10.49 -3.61
N PHE A 95 -6.90 -11.24 -4.15
CA PHE A 95 -7.19 -12.49 -4.83
C PHE A 95 -7.58 -13.59 -3.84
N ASP A 96 -8.38 -14.57 -4.29
CA ASP A 96 -8.85 -15.68 -3.43
C ASP A 96 -7.69 -16.43 -2.76
N SER A 97 -6.59 -16.67 -3.48
CA SER A 97 -5.40 -17.33 -2.91
C SER A 97 -4.67 -16.47 -1.86
N GLU A 98 -4.67 -15.15 -2.02
CA GLU A 98 -4.08 -14.22 -1.03
C GLU A 98 -4.98 -14.11 0.20
N LYS A 99 -6.30 -14.10 -0.02
CA LYS A 99 -7.29 -14.18 1.03
C LYS A 99 -7.13 -15.45 1.85
N ASP A 100 -7.03 -16.61 1.21
CA ASP A 100 -6.83 -17.91 1.88
C ASP A 100 -5.55 -17.91 2.74
N GLU A 101 -4.44 -17.33 2.24
CA GLU A 101 -3.19 -17.19 3.00
C GLU A 101 -3.35 -16.31 4.24
N LEU A 102 -4.08 -15.20 4.16
CA LEU A 102 -4.35 -14.33 5.30
C LEU A 102 -5.31 -15.00 6.30
N ASP A 103 -6.37 -15.64 5.80
CA ASP A 103 -7.44 -16.22 6.62
C ASP A 103 -6.92 -17.45 7.39
N CYS A 104 -6.08 -18.29 6.78
CA CYS A 104 -5.47 -19.44 7.46
C CYS A 104 -4.54 -19.04 8.62
N ARG A 105 -4.09 -17.78 8.63
CA ARG A 105 -3.26 -17.17 9.70
C ARG A 105 -4.08 -16.31 10.67
N ASN A 106 -5.38 -16.14 10.45
CA ASN A 106 -6.25 -15.19 11.16
C ASN A 106 -5.77 -13.72 11.04
N LEU A 107 -5.29 -13.34 9.86
CA LEU A 107 -4.71 -12.00 9.58
C LEU A 107 -5.46 -11.23 8.49
N LEU A 108 -6.68 -11.67 8.13
CA LEU A 108 -7.48 -11.03 7.07
C LEU A 108 -7.80 -9.56 7.38
N ASP A 109 -7.95 -9.23 8.66
CA ASP A 109 -8.16 -7.86 9.15
C ASP A 109 -6.92 -6.95 9.02
N SER A 110 -5.77 -7.50 8.60
CA SER A 110 -4.59 -6.72 8.21
C SER A 110 -4.66 -6.22 6.76
N TRP A 111 -5.53 -6.81 5.93
CA TRP A 111 -5.82 -6.27 4.61
C TRP A 111 -6.91 -5.20 4.72
N ILE A 112 -6.63 -4.03 4.16
CA ILE A 112 -7.50 -2.87 4.18
C ILE A 112 -7.92 -2.57 2.74
N GLU A 113 -9.17 -2.91 2.42
CA GLU A 113 -9.78 -2.63 1.12
C GLU A 113 -9.76 -1.12 0.83
N ILE A 114 -9.21 -0.75 -0.31
CA ILE A 114 -9.36 0.59 -0.88
C ILE A 114 -10.39 0.53 -2.01
N ASP A 115 -11.48 1.28 -1.86
CA ASP A 115 -12.50 1.42 -2.88
C ASP A 115 -12.85 2.91 -3.05
N LEU A 116 -12.04 3.57 -3.87
CA LEU A 116 -12.21 4.99 -4.21
C LEU A 116 -13.49 5.26 -5.01
N SER A 117 -14.11 4.22 -5.59
CA SER A 117 -15.39 4.34 -6.30
C SER A 117 -16.55 4.48 -5.31
N LYS A 118 -16.48 3.80 -4.17
CA LYS A 118 -17.43 3.94 -3.05
C LYS A 118 -17.15 5.20 -2.23
N ASN A 119 -15.88 5.55 -2.03
CA ASN A 119 -15.49 6.71 -1.23
C ASN A 119 -14.23 7.40 -1.78
N VAL A 120 -14.41 8.48 -2.53
CA VAL A 120 -13.31 9.28 -3.09
C VAL A 120 -12.44 9.96 -2.01
N ASP A 121 -12.93 10.11 -0.79
CA ASP A 121 -12.22 10.71 0.35
C ASP A 121 -11.62 9.64 1.29
N GLN A 122 -11.66 8.35 0.94
CA GLN A 122 -11.24 7.25 1.82
C GLN A 122 -9.80 7.39 2.35
N LEU A 123 -8.86 7.86 1.53
CA LEU A 123 -7.48 8.07 1.98
C LEU A 123 -7.40 9.11 3.12
N LYS A 124 -8.25 10.14 3.08
CA LYS A 124 -8.35 11.12 4.18
C LYS A 124 -8.95 10.48 5.43
N ASP A 125 -10.02 9.70 5.27
CA ASP A 125 -10.67 9.01 6.39
C ASP A 125 -9.71 8.04 7.10
N LEU A 126 -8.83 7.38 6.33
CA LEU A 126 -7.77 6.52 6.85
C LEU A 126 -6.72 7.31 7.63
N ILE A 127 -6.35 8.53 7.21
CA ILE A 127 -5.44 9.37 8.01
C ILE A 127 -6.10 9.75 9.35
N GLU A 128 -7.38 10.12 9.33
CA GLU A 128 -8.12 10.55 10.52
C GLU A 128 -8.42 9.40 11.49
N ASN A 129 -8.66 8.20 10.96
CA ASN A 129 -9.04 7.01 11.73
C ASN A 129 -8.14 5.82 11.38
N PHE A 130 -6.83 6.03 11.51
CA PHE A 130 -5.86 5.03 11.05
C PHE A 130 -6.03 3.69 11.79
N PRO A 131 -6.12 2.55 11.07
CA PRO A 131 -6.30 1.26 11.70
C PRO A 131 -5.15 0.95 12.66
N SER A 132 -5.48 0.56 13.88
CA SER A 132 -4.50 0.13 14.87
C SER A 132 -4.46 -1.40 14.94
N LYS A 133 -3.26 -1.96 14.93
CA LYS A 133 -3.03 -3.38 15.24
C LYS A 133 -2.37 -3.48 16.60
N SER A 134 -3.00 -4.23 17.50
CA SER A 134 -2.37 -4.68 18.74
C SER A 134 -1.55 -5.93 18.42
N ASN A 135 -0.39 -6.11 19.06
CA ASN A 135 0.26 -7.42 19.04
C ASN A 135 -0.70 -8.39 19.74
N GLY A 136 -1.27 -9.34 18.99
CA GLY A 136 -1.93 -10.51 19.55
C GLY A 136 -0.94 -11.40 20.28
#